data_AF-A0A221MCE7-F1
#
_entry.id   AF-A0A221MCE7-F1
#
_cell.length_a   1.000
_cell.length_b   1.000
_cell.length_c   1.000
_cell.angle_alpha   90.00
_cell.angle_beta   90.00
_cell.angle_gamma   90.00
#
_symmetry.space_group_name_H-M   'P 1'
#
loop_
_entity.id
_entity.type
_entity.pdbx_description
1 polymer ?
#
loop_
_entity_poly.entity_id
_entity_poly.type
_entity_poly.pdbx_seq_one_letter_code
_entity_poly.pdbx_strand_id
1 'polypeptide(L)'
;MSFKAKRDTSFTTIIIVAVLIVMAAISIPVIVSYDSLSFYNVILLFLILLISVGIIVWTSFCIKYEFRNDYLYISGGVFRS
;
A
#
# COMPACT_ATOMS: atom_id res chain seq x y z
N MET A 1 0.71 -0.59 27.91
CA MET A 1 0.08 -1.84 27.41
C MET A 1 0.08 -1.80 25.89
N SER A 2 0.60 -2.79 25.16
CA SER A 2 0.66 -2.74 23.68
C SER A 2 -0.59 -3.39 23.08
N PHE A 3 -1.37 -2.61 22.33
CA PHE A 3 -2.53 -3.09 21.60
C PHE A 3 -2.17 -3.24 20.12
N LYS A 4 -2.52 -4.38 19.55
CA LYS A 4 -2.55 -4.53 18.10
C LYS A 4 -3.98 -4.24 17.65
N ALA A 5 -4.16 -3.36 16.67
CA ALA A 5 -5.47 -3.22 16.04
C ALA A 5 -5.91 -4.59 15.52
N LYS A 6 -7.15 -4.96 15.84
CA LYS A 6 -7.74 -6.19 15.32
C LYS A 6 -7.79 -6.05 13.80
N ARG A 7 -7.01 -6.88 13.11
CA ARG A 7 -7.05 -6.93 11.65
C ARG A 7 -8.27 -7.75 11.26
N ASP A 8 -9.38 -7.06 11.08
CA ASP A 8 -10.61 -7.70 10.63
C ASP A 8 -10.54 -8.03 9.13
N THR A 9 -11.38 -8.98 8.70
CA THR A 9 -11.51 -9.37 7.30
C THR A 9 -11.85 -8.16 6.43
N SER A 10 -12.68 -7.23 6.91
CA SER A 10 -13.02 -5.97 6.23
C SER A 10 -11.80 -5.06 5.98
N PHE A 11 -10.84 -5.00 6.90
CA PHE A 11 -9.61 -4.22 6.69
C PHE A 11 -8.76 -4.85 5.59
N THR A 12 -8.65 -6.17 5.60
CA THR A 12 -7.87 -6.92 4.62
C THR A 12 -8.51 -6.81 3.23
N THR A 13 -9.84 -6.87 3.12
CA THR A 13 -10.54 -6.71 1.84
C THR A 13 -10.36 -5.31 1.26
N ILE A 14 -10.42 -4.26 2.08
CA ILE A 14 -10.19 -2.88 1.63
C ILE A 14 -8.78 -2.72 1.02
N ILE A 15 -7.75 -3.27 1.67
CA ILE A 15 -6.38 -3.20 1.16
C ILE A 15 -6.25 -3.98 -0.15
N ILE A 16 -6.83 -5.17 -0.24
CA ILE A 16 -6.82 -5.97 -1.48
C ILE A 16 -7.48 -5.19 -2.62
N VAL A 17 -8.64 -4.58 -2.38
CA VAL A 17 -9.35 -3.76 -3.38
C VAL A 17 -8.49 -2.56 -3.79
N ALA A 18 -7.86 -1.86 -2.85
CA ALA A 18 -6.98 -0.74 -3.15
C ALA A 18 -5.79 -1.16 -4.04
N VAL A 19 -5.15 -2.29 -3.72
CA VAL A 19 -4.05 -2.85 -4.53
C VAL A 19 -4.53 -3.22 -5.93
N LEU A 20 -5.71 -3.85 -6.06
CA LEU A 20 -6.30 -4.19 -7.36
C LEU A 20 -6.58 -2.95 -8.21
N ILE A 21 -7.10 -1.87 -7.60
CA ILE A 21 -7.37 -0.61 -8.31
C ILE A 21 -6.07 -0.01 -8.84
N VAL A 22 -5.01 0.05 -8.02
CA VAL A 22 -3.70 0.57 -8.45
C VAL A 22 -3.10 -0.29 -9.57
N MET A 23 -3.21 -1.60 -9.45
CA MET A 23 -2.74 -2.53 -10.48
C MET A 23 -3.50 -2.36 -11.79
N ALA A 24 -4.83 -2.19 -11.75
CA ALA A 24 -5.64 -1.92 -12.93
C ALA A 24 -5.29 -0.57 -13.56
N ALA A 25 -5.15 0.48 -12.75
CA ALA A 25 -4.83 1.83 -13.23
C ALA A 25 -3.50 1.91 -13.99
N ILE A 26 -2.49 1.13 -13.56
CA ILE A 26 -1.18 1.12 -14.21
C ILE A 26 -1.12 0.13 -15.39
N SER A 27 -1.84 -1.00 -15.31
CA SER A 27 -1.83 -2.02 -16.38
C SER A 27 -2.67 -1.62 -17.61
N ILE A 28 -3.79 -0.89 -17.44
CA ILE A 28 -4.63 -0.45 -18.56
C ILE A 28 -3.85 0.37 -19.60
N PRO A 29 -3.09 1.42 -19.23
CA PRO A 29 -2.28 2.18 -20.19
C PRO A 29 -1.22 1.33 -20.89
N VAL A 30 -0.63 0.37 -20.19
CA VAL A 30 0.39 -0.53 -20.74
C VAL A 30 -0.21 -1.43 -21.82
N ILE A 31 -1.41 -1.95 -21.59
CA ILE A 31 -2.12 -2.81 -22.55
C ILE A 31 -2.60 -2.00 -23.76
N VAL A 32 -3.19 -0.83 -23.52
CA VAL A 32 -3.77 0.01 -24.60
C VAL A 32 -2.69 0.58 -25.52
N SER A 33 -1.54 0.95 -24.97
CA SER A 33 -0.47 1.63 -25.72
C SER A 33 0.74 0.73 -25.98
N TYR A 34 0.57 -0.60 -25.92
CA TYR A 34 1.68 -1.56 -25.91
C TYR A 34 2.61 -1.43 -27.13
N ASP A 35 2.06 -1.18 -28.33
CA ASP A 35 2.85 -1.03 -29.57
C ASP A 35 3.68 0.26 -29.60
N SER A 36 3.29 1.28 -28.82
CA SER A 36 3.95 2.59 -28.76
C SER A 36 4.90 2.75 -27.57
N LEU A 37 4.89 1.79 -26.65
CA LEU A 37 5.59 1.87 -25.39
C LEU A 37 6.99 1.27 -25.52
N SER A 38 8.01 2.11 -25.32
CA SER A 38 9.39 1.64 -25.18
C SER A 38 9.52 0.69 -24.00
N PHE A 39 10.36 -0.34 -24.15
CA PHE A 39 10.69 -1.30 -23.08
C PHE A 39 11.13 -0.60 -21.78
N TYR A 40 11.86 0.50 -21.87
CA TYR A 40 12.27 1.31 -20.72
C TYR A 40 11.08 1.87 -19.94
N ASN A 41 10.05 2.37 -20.63
CA ASN A 41 8.87 2.94 -20.01
C ASN A 41 8.03 1.86 -19.30
N VAL A 42 7.99 0.64 -19.85
CA VAL A 42 7.33 -0.51 -19.21
C VAL A 42 8.03 -0.88 -17.90
N ILE A 43 9.36 -0.92 -17.88
CA ILE A 43 10.14 -1.17 -16.65
C ILE A 43 9.87 -0.08 -15.61
N LEU A 44 9.82 1.19 -16.04
CA LEU A 44 9.59 2.32 -15.14
C LEU A 44 8.19 2.24 -14.51
N LEU A 45 7.16 1.95 -15.31
CA LEU A 45 5.79 1.73 -14.83
C LEU A 45 5.71 0.55 -13.85
N PHE A 46 6.44 -0.53 -14.12
CA PHE A 46 6.51 -1.68 -13.21
C PHE A 46 7.16 -1.32 -11.87
N LEU A 47 8.24 -0.54 -11.87
CA LEU A 47 8.87 -0.03 -10.64
C LEU A 47 7.92 0.85 -9.83
N ILE A 48 7.18 1.75 -10.48
CA ILE A 48 6.17 2.60 -9.83
C ILE A 48 5.07 1.74 -9.20
N LEU A 49 4.61 0.70 -9.90
CA LEU A 49 3.62 -0.24 -9.37
C LEU A 49 4.15 -0.96 -8.13
N LEU A 50 5.40 -1.44 -8.18
CA LEU A 50 6.01 -2.17 -7.07
C LEU A 50 6.17 -1.26 -5.83
N ILE A 51 6.64 -0.03 -6.02
CA ILE A 51 6.80 0.95 -4.95
C ILE A 51 5.44 1.35 -4.36
N SER A 52 4.44 1.64 -5.18
CA SER A 52 3.11 2.07 -4.72
C SER A 52 2.41 0.96 -3.93
N VAL A 53 2.39 -0.27 -4.44
CA VAL A 53 1.83 -1.43 -3.72
C VAL A 53 2.62 -1.70 -2.44
N GLY A 54 3.95 -1.61 -2.51
CA GLY A 54 4.83 -1.75 -1.35
C GLY A 54 4.50 -0.75 -0.25
N ILE A 55 4.29 0.53 -0.58
CA ILE A 55 3.91 1.58 0.38
C ILE A 55 2.53 1.31 0.97
N ILE A 56 1.53 0.92 0.16
CA ILE A 56 0.17 0.62 0.63
C ILE A 56 0.19 -0.53 1.63
N VAL A 57 0.88 -1.62 1.29
CA VAL A 57 1.01 -2.79 2.17
C VAL A 57 1.81 -2.44 3.42
N TRP A 58 2.94 -1.74 3.29
CA TRP A 58 3.77 -1.37 4.43
C TRP A 58 3.02 -0.50 5.44
N THR A 59 2.41 0.59 4.96
CA THR A 59 1.67 1.53 5.82
C THR A 59 0.49 0.87 6.52
N SER A 60 -0.20 -0.04 5.82
CA SER A 60 -1.35 -0.73 6.37
C SER A 60 -0.99 -1.80 7.41
N PHE A 61 0.14 -2.50 7.24
CA PHE A 61 0.51 -3.62 8.10
C PHE A 61 1.42 -3.22 9.28
N CYS A 62 2.05 -2.03 9.25
CA CYS A 62 3.00 -1.58 10.27
C CYS A 62 2.36 -0.77 11.41
N ILE A 63 1.04 -0.63 11.47
CA ILE A 63 0.35 0.16 12.50
C ILE A 63 0.40 -0.57 13.85
N LYS A 64 0.92 0.09 14.88
CA LYS A 64 0.97 -0.35 16.29
C LYS A 64 0.33 0.70 17.19
N TYR A 65 -0.40 0.22 18.20
CA TYR A 65 -1.04 1.07 19.19
C TYR A 65 -0.40 0.79 20.55
N GLU A 66 0.13 1.83 21.20
CA GLU A 66 0.64 1.74 22.58
C GLU A 66 -0.25 2.59 23.49
N PHE A 67 -0.93 1.94 24.43
CA PHE A 67 -1.68 2.64 25.46
C PHE A 67 -0.72 3.06 26.57
N ARG A 68 -0.50 4.39 26.68
CA ARG A 68 0.23 5.05 27.78
C ARG A 68 -0.79 5.65 28.76
N ASN A 69 -0.35 5.97 29.98
CA ASN A 69 -1.26 6.37 31.06
C ASN A 69 -2.12 7.60 30.71
N ASP A 70 -1.60 8.54 29.94
CA ASP A 70 -2.29 9.81 29.63
C ASP A 70 -2.74 9.93 28.16
N TYR A 71 -2.33 9.01 27.27
CA TYR A 71 -2.66 9.09 25.84
C TYR A 71 -2.50 7.76 25.10
N LEU A 72 -3.25 7.64 24.00
CA LEU A 72 -3.09 6.57 23.02
C LEU A 72 -1.99 6.97 22.01
N TYR A 73 -0.85 6.29 22.04
CA TYR A 73 0.21 6.49 21.06
C TYR A 73 -0.02 5.59 19.86
N ILE A 74 -0.19 6.19 18.68
CA ILE A 74 -0.39 5.49 17.41
C ILE A 74 0.92 5.60 16.62
N SER A 75 1.66 4.50 16.50
CA SER A 75 2.85 4.43 15.64
C SER A 75 2.49 3.65 14.39
N GLY A 76 2.33 4.34 13.27
CA GLY A 76 2.02 3.73 11.98
C GLY A 76 2.81 4.36 10.84
N GLY A 77 3.27 3.53 9.91
CA GLY A 77 3.86 4.00 8.65
C GLY A 77 5.39 4.13 8.64
N VAL A 78 5.89 4.83 7.61
CA VAL A 78 7.32 4.97 7.27
C VAL A 78 8.06 5.87 8.25
N PHE A 79 7.37 6.87 8.80
CA PHE A 79 7.93 7.80 9.78
C PHE A 79 7.46 7.38 11.18
N ARG A 80 8.38 6.83 11.96
CA ARG A 80 8.21 6.69 13.40
C ARG A 80 8.42 8.07 14.02
N SER A 81 7.34 8.84 14.13
CA SER A 81 7.28 10.04 14.98
C SER A 81 6.52 9.76 16.25
#